data_AF-A0AAW6NJM8-F1
#
_entry.id   AF-A0AAW6NJM8-F1
#
_cell.length_a   1.000
_cell.length_b   1.000
_cell.length_c   1.000
_cell.angle_alpha   90.00
_cell.angle_beta   90.00
_cell.angle_gamma   90.00
#
_symmetry.space_group_name_H-M   'P 1'
#
loop_
_entity.id
_entity.type
_entity.pdbx_description
1 polymer ?
#
loop_
_entity_poly.entity_id
_entity_poly.type
_entity_poly.pdbx_seq_one_letter_code
_entity_poly.pdbx_strand_id
1 'polypeptide(L)'
;MSATLTAEETLKLVGEIFVYHMPFNRALGLELERYEKDFAQLSFNNQPMMVGNWAQSILHGGVIASALDVAAGLVCVGSTLTRHDTINEDELRQRLSRMGTIDLRVDYLRPGRGNRLT
;
A
#
# COMPACT_ATOMS: atom_id res chain seq x y z
N MET A 1 -13.62 22.23 13.55
CA MET A 1 -14.54 21.10 13.31
C MET A 1 -13.93 20.27 12.21
N SER A 2 -13.73 18.97 12.44
CA SER A 2 -13.10 18.08 11.47
C SER A 2 -14.06 17.79 10.32
N ALA A 3 -13.52 17.71 9.09
CA ALA A 3 -14.34 17.58 7.89
C ALA A 3 -15.08 16.23 7.87
N THR A 4 -16.29 16.23 7.34
CA THR A 4 -17.03 14.98 7.05
C THR A 4 -16.68 14.58 5.63
N LEU A 5 -16.13 13.38 5.47
CA LEU A 5 -15.66 12.85 4.19
C LEU A 5 -16.68 11.85 3.65
N THR A 6 -16.92 11.90 2.34
CA THR A 6 -17.60 10.85 1.58
C THR A 6 -16.74 9.60 1.49
N ALA A 7 -17.33 8.48 1.04
CA ALA A 7 -16.58 7.26 0.77
C ALA A 7 -15.44 7.46 -0.27
N GLU A 8 -15.66 8.26 -1.31
CA GLU A 8 -14.65 8.56 -2.33
C GLU A 8 -13.49 9.39 -1.77
N GLU A 9 -13.79 10.46 -1.03
CA GLU A 9 -12.77 11.29 -0.38
C GLU A 9 -11.98 10.50 0.66
N THR A 10 -12.65 9.60 1.39
CA THR A 10 -12.02 8.67 2.34
C THR A 10 -11.04 7.75 1.63
N LEU A 11 -11.46 7.12 0.53
CA LEU A 11 -10.61 6.23 -0.25
C LEU A 11 -9.38 6.98 -0.76
N LYS A 12 -9.57 8.18 -1.33
CA LYS A 12 -8.47 9.03 -1.80
C LYS A 12 -7.48 9.36 -0.69
N LEU A 13 -7.96 9.80 0.47
CA LEU A 13 -7.10 10.15 1.60
C LEU A 13 -6.31 8.95 2.15
N VAL A 14 -6.93 7.77 2.22
CA VAL A 14 -6.24 6.53 2.61
C VAL A 14 -5.12 6.21 1.62
N GLY A 15 -5.39 6.31 0.32
CA GLY A 15 -4.40 6.06 -0.73
C GLY A 15 -3.20 7.00 -0.62
N GLU A 16 -3.46 8.29 -0.40
CA GLU A 16 -2.42 9.31 -0.23
C GLU A 16 -1.54 9.03 1.00
N ILE A 17 -2.14 8.67 2.14
CA ILE A 17 -1.40 8.37 3.37
C ILE A 17 -0.49 7.15 3.18
N PHE A 18 -1.02 6.06 2.63
CA PHE A 18 -0.28 4.81 2.48
C PHE A 18 0.90 4.98 1.53
N VAL A 19 0.71 5.62 0.37
CA VAL A 19 1.74 5.64 -0.66
C VAL A 19 2.71 6.81 -0.49
N TYR A 20 2.22 8.00 -0.13
CA TYR A 20 3.02 9.22 -0.17
C TYR A 20 3.41 9.79 1.19
N HIS A 21 2.79 9.37 2.30
CA HIS A 21 3.20 9.82 3.64
C HIS A 21 4.12 8.84 4.36
N MET A 22 4.04 7.53 4.06
CA MET A 22 4.91 6.53 4.65
C MET A 22 6.34 6.62 4.07
N PRO A 23 7.38 6.93 4.87
CA PRO A 23 8.74 7.11 4.36
C PRO A 23 9.30 5.90 3.63
N PHE A 24 9.00 4.69 4.13
CA PHE A 24 9.47 3.46 3.53
C PHE A 24 8.84 3.20 2.15
N ASN A 25 7.54 3.43 2.00
CA ASN A 25 6.83 3.25 0.72
C ASN A 25 7.33 4.24 -0.34
N ARG A 26 7.63 5.49 0.07
CA ARG A 26 8.31 6.46 -0.79
C ARG A 26 9.72 6.03 -1.18
N ALA A 27 10.50 5.47 -0.25
CA ALA A 27 11.84 4.97 -0.55
C ALA A 27 11.79 3.81 -1.57
N LEU A 28 10.75 2.97 -1.50
CA LEU A 28 10.48 1.94 -2.49
C LEU A 28 9.93 2.48 -3.82
N GLY A 29 9.58 3.76 -3.90
CA GLY A 29 9.00 4.36 -5.10
C GLY A 29 7.68 3.71 -5.50
N LEU A 30 6.84 3.35 -4.52
CA LEU A 30 5.51 2.82 -4.79
C LEU A 30 4.63 3.91 -5.42
N GLU A 31 3.87 3.54 -6.44
CA GLU A 31 2.89 4.37 -7.12
C GLU A 31 1.52 3.68 -7.10
N LEU A 32 0.46 4.44 -6.84
CA LEU A 32 -0.91 3.94 -6.85
C LEU A 32 -1.53 4.12 -8.24
N GLU A 33 -1.65 3.03 -8.99
CA GLU A 33 -2.17 3.05 -10.36
C GLU A 33 -3.70 3.03 -10.41
N ARG A 34 -4.29 2.18 -9.58
CA ARG A 34 -5.75 2.04 -9.44
C ARG A 34 -6.09 1.79 -7.99
N TYR A 35 -7.16 2.45 -7.54
CA TYR A 35 -7.68 2.22 -6.21
C TYR A 35 -9.20 2.32 -6.20
N GLU A 36 -9.82 1.21 -5.87
CA GLU A 36 -11.25 1.00 -5.77
C GLU A 36 -11.54 0.32 -4.42
N LYS A 37 -12.82 0.18 -4.06
CA LYS A 37 -13.23 -0.31 -2.74
C LYS A 37 -12.65 -1.68 -2.38
N ASP A 38 -12.52 -2.57 -3.36
CA ASP A 38 -12.12 -3.96 -3.23
C ASP A 38 -10.87 -4.30 -4.06
N PHE A 39 -10.21 -3.30 -4.62
CA PHE A 39 -9.07 -3.48 -5.51
C PHE A 39 -8.05 -2.35 -5.37
N ALA A 40 -6.77 -2.72 -5.22
CA ALA A 40 -5.66 -1.78 -5.30
C ALA A 40 -4.59 -2.35 -6.21
N GLN A 41 -4.06 -1.49 -7.08
CA GLN A 41 -2.93 -1.81 -7.96
C GLN A 41 -1.80 -0.84 -7.66
N LEU A 42 -0.67 -1.39 -7.24
CA LEU A 42 0.55 -0.65 -7.02
C LEU A 42 1.54 -0.95 -8.13
N SER A 43 2.41 -0.01 -8.45
CA SER A 43 3.59 -0.26 -9.26
C SER A 43 4.83 0.34 -8.62
N PHE A 44 6.00 -0.17 -8.99
CA PHE A 44 7.27 0.47 -8.64
C PHE A 44 8.36 0.12 -9.65
N ASN A 45 9.31 1.03 -9.80
CA ASN A 45 10.49 0.81 -10.61
C ASN A 45 11.59 0.14 -9.78
N ASN A 46 12.31 -0.79 -10.40
CA ASN A 46 13.45 -1.44 -9.78
C ASN A 46 14.58 -0.43 -9.55
N GLN A 47 15.16 -0.44 -8.36
CA GLN A 47 16.23 0.47 -7.95
C GLN A 47 17.44 -0.34 -7.44
N PRO A 48 18.69 0.17 -7.57
CA PRO A 48 19.86 -0.53 -7.07
C PRO A 48 19.79 -0.93 -5.58
N MET A 49 19.15 -0.09 -4.75
CA MET A 49 18.94 -0.35 -3.32
C MET A 49 18.01 -1.53 -3.00
N MET A 50 17.26 -2.02 -4.01
CA MET A 50 16.29 -3.12 -3.85
C MET A 50 16.88 -4.49 -4.17
N VAL A 51 18.11 -4.55 -4.69
CA VAL A 51 18.73 -5.81 -5.11
C VAL A 51 19.11 -6.62 -3.87
N GLY A 52 18.60 -7.84 -3.77
CA GLY A 52 18.93 -8.76 -2.67
C GLY A 52 20.11 -9.67 -3.01
N ASN A 53 20.01 -10.40 -4.11
CA ASN A 53 21.11 -11.20 -4.63
C ASN A 53 21.84 -10.40 -5.71
N TRP A 54 23.01 -9.87 -5.34
CA TRP A 54 23.83 -9.03 -6.21
C TRP A 54 24.27 -9.76 -7.49
N ALA A 55 24.72 -11.01 -7.36
CA ALA A 55 25.20 -11.79 -8.51
C ALA A 55 24.09 -12.07 -9.55
N GLN A 56 22.84 -12.19 -9.11
CA GLN A 56 21.70 -12.43 -9.99
C GLN A 56 20.93 -11.17 -10.39
N SER A 57 21.22 -10.04 -9.74
CA SER A 57 20.49 -8.76 -9.91
C SER A 57 18.97 -8.92 -9.80
N ILE A 58 18.52 -9.63 -8.77
CA ILE A 58 17.10 -9.83 -8.46
C ILE A 58 16.68 -9.05 -7.22
N LEU A 59 15.40 -8.70 -7.16
CA LEU A 59 14.83 -8.03 -6.00
C LEU A 59 15.04 -8.84 -4.71
N HIS A 60 15.31 -8.12 -3.63
CA HIS A 60 15.26 -8.64 -2.28
C HIS A 60 13.81 -9.05 -1.95
N GLY A 61 13.62 -10.23 -1.38
CA GLY A 61 12.27 -10.74 -1.05
C GLY A 61 11.48 -9.77 -0.17
N GLY A 62 12.16 -9.06 0.74
CA GLY A 62 11.54 -8.00 1.56
C GLY A 62 10.87 -6.89 0.76
N VAL A 63 11.40 -6.50 -0.40
CA VAL A 63 10.76 -5.47 -1.25
C VAL A 63 9.42 -5.97 -1.78
N ILE A 64 9.38 -7.23 -2.23
CA ILE A 64 8.17 -7.88 -2.73
C ILE A 64 7.15 -8.04 -1.59
N ALA A 65 7.59 -8.54 -0.43
CA ALA A 65 6.71 -8.70 0.73
C ALA A 65 6.10 -7.36 1.19
N SER A 66 6.89 -6.30 1.22
CA SER A 66 6.41 -4.97 1.58
C SER A 66 5.43 -4.39 0.57
N ALA A 67 5.66 -4.56 -0.73
CA ALA A 67 4.70 -4.13 -1.75
C ALA A 67 3.36 -4.88 -1.62
N LEU A 68 3.40 -6.20 -1.36
CA LEU A 68 2.21 -7.01 -1.13
C LEU A 68 1.46 -6.59 0.14
N ASP A 69 2.18 -6.31 1.22
CA ASP A 69 1.60 -5.83 2.48
C ASP A 69 0.87 -4.50 2.31
N VAL A 70 1.47 -3.54 1.59
CA VAL A 70 0.85 -2.24 1.32
C VAL A 70 -0.41 -2.40 0.45
N ALA A 71 -0.37 -3.24 -0.58
CA ALA A 71 -1.53 -3.50 -1.44
C ALA A 71 -2.69 -4.14 -0.64
N ALA A 72 -2.39 -5.15 0.18
CA ALA A 72 -3.38 -5.79 1.05
C ALA A 72 -3.96 -4.81 2.09
N GLY A 73 -3.09 -3.99 2.69
CA GLY A 73 -3.47 -2.93 3.62
C GLY A 73 -4.43 -1.93 2.99
N LEU A 74 -4.14 -1.44 1.79
CA LEU A 74 -5.03 -0.54 1.04
C LEU A 74 -6.43 -1.15 0.86
N VAL A 75 -6.52 -2.39 0.37
CA VAL A 75 -7.82 -3.05 0.16
C VAL A 75 -8.57 -3.25 1.48
N CYS A 76 -7.90 -3.73 2.53
CA CYS A 76 -8.52 -3.99 3.83
C CYS A 76 -9.03 -2.70 4.49
N VAL A 77 -8.19 -1.66 4.50
CA VAL A 77 -8.49 -0.36 5.11
C VAL A 77 -9.56 0.37 4.30
N GLY A 78 -9.39 0.46 2.97
CA GLY A 78 -10.33 1.09 2.06
C GLY A 78 -11.72 0.47 2.16
N SER A 79 -11.82 -0.86 2.08
CA SER A 79 -13.11 -1.57 2.18
C SER A 79 -13.78 -1.41 3.56
N THR A 80 -13.00 -1.27 4.64
CA THR A 80 -13.51 -1.12 6.01
C THR A 80 -14.00 0.29 6.29
N LEU A 81 -13.23 1.30 5.87
CA LEU A 81 -13.53 2.71 6.17
C LEU A 81 -14.60 3.30 5.24
N THR A 82 -14.84 2.67 4.08
CA THR A 82 -15.92 3.03 3.13
C THR A 82 -17.20 2.21 3.31
N ARG A 83 -17.37 1.52 4.46
CA ARG A 83 -18.64 0.81 4.78
C ARG A 83 -19.79 1.76 5.12
N HIS A 84 -19.47 2.94 5.64
CA HIS A 84 -20.43 4.00 5.92
C HIS A 84 -20.36 5.05 4.80
N ASP A 85 -21.49 5.69 4.50
CA ASP A 85 -21.56 6.71 3.44
C ASP A 85 -20.67 7.93 3.75
N THR A 86 -20.51 8.23 5.04
CA THR A 86 -19.66 9.31 5.53
C THR A 86 -18.89 8.91 6.78
N ILE A 87 -17.73 9.54 6.97
CA ILE A 87 -16.90 9.43 8.17
C ILE A 87 -16.27 10.78 8.49
N ASN A 88 -16.12 11.10 9.78
CA ASN A 88 -15.37 12.26 10.20
C ASN A 88 -13.86 12.01 10.04
N GLU A 89 -13.07 13.00 9.60
CA GLU A 89 -11.63 12.83 9.41
C GLU A 89 -10.88 12.48 10.71
N ASP A 90 -11.27 13.02 11.88
CA ASP A 90 -10.65 12.66 13.16
C ASP A 90 -10.92 11.19 13.51
N GLU A 91 -12.14 10.73 13.26
CA GLU A 91 -12.52 9.34 13.44
C GLU A 91 -11.76 8.42 12.47
N LEU A 92 -11.61 8.83 11.21
CA LEU A 92 -10.81 8.14 10.21
C LEU A 92 -9.38 7.93 10.71
N ARG A 93 -8.73 9.00 11.16
CA ARG A 93 -7.35 8.97 11.70
C ARG A 93 -7.26 8.07 12.93
N GLN A 94 -8.23 8.14 13.84
CA GLN A 94 -8.29 7.29 15.01
C GLN A 94 -8.40 5.81 14.63
N ARG A 95 -9.28 5.46 13.69
CA ARG A 95 -9.44 4.08 13.21
C ARG A 95 -8.18 3.59 12.50
N LEU A 96 -7.60 4.40 11.63
CA LEU A 96 -6.34 4.10 10.93
C LEU A 96 -5.19 3.79 11.89
N SER A 97 -5.05 4.55 12.99
CA SER A 97 -3.98 4.33 13.98
C SER A 97 -4.05 2.98 14.71
N ARG A 98 -5.19 2.28 14.62
CA ARG A 98 -5.41 0.95 15.22
C ARG A 98 -5.32 -0.19 14.21
N MET A 99 -5.20 0.13 12.91
CA MET A 99 -5.10 -0.85 11.84
C MET A 99 -3.63 -1.24 11.63
N GLY A 100 -3.38 -2.54 11.51
CA GLY A 100 -2.06 -3.08 11.25
C GLY A 100 -2.14 -4.53 10.82
N THR A 101 -1.15 -4.97 10.04
CA THR A 101 -1.04 -6.34 9.57
C THR A 101 -0.77 -7.26 10.76
N ILE A 102 -1.65 -8.25 10.98
CA ILE A 102 -1.52 -9.23 12.06
C ILE A 102 -0.63 -10.39 11.61
N ASP A 103 -0.87 -10.89 10.40
CA ASP A 103 -0.09 -11.93 9.76
C ASP A 103 0.08 -11.62 8.27
N LEU A 104 1.20 -12.06 7.71
CA LEU A 104 1.49 -11.97 6.29
C LEU A 104 2.16 -13.26 5.83
N ARG A 105 1.58 -13.88 4.80
CA ARG A 105 2.17 -15.03 4.10
C ARG A 105 2.47 -14.64 2.67
N VAL A 106 3.72 -14.88 2.24
CA VAL A 106 4.16 -14.65 0.86
C VAL A 106 4.75 -15.94 0.31
N ASP A 107 4.20 -16.42 -0.80
CA ASP A 107 4.71 -17.56 -1.54
C ASP A 107 5.46 -17.05 -2.79
N TYR A 108 6.80 -17.11 -2.77
CA TYR A 108 7.64 -16.62 -3.87
C TYR A 108 7.73 -17.66 -5.00
N LEU A 109 7.11 -17.35 -6.13
CA LEU A 109 7.02 -18.31 -7.25
C LEU A 109 8.24 -18.30 -8.16
N ARG A 110 8.84 -17.12 -8.39
CA ARG A 110 9.97 -16.92 -9.30
C ARG A 110 10.85 -15.77 -8.80
N PRO A 111 12.11 -15.69 -9.24
CA PRO A 111 12.97 -14.54 -8.94
C PRO A 111 12.37 -13.24 -9.49
N GLY A 112 12.32 -12.20 -8.65
CA GLY A 112 11.78 -10.88 -9.03
C GLY A 112 12.72 -10.12 -9.97
N ARG A 113 12.62 -10.42 -11.27
CA ARG A 113 13.31 -9.69 -12.35
C ARG A 113 12.33 -8.75 -13.04
N GLY A 114 12.79 -7.55 -13.37
CA GLY A 114 12.02 -6.56 -14.10
C GLY A 114 12.54 -5.15 -13.87
N ASN A 115 12.24 -4.25 -14.80
CA ASN A 115 12.50 -2.81 -14.64
C ASN A 115 11.35 -2.12 -13.90
N ARG A 116 10.11 -2.57 -14.12
CA ARG A 116 8.91 -2.14 -13.42
C ARG A 116 8.11 -3.37 -12.98
N LEU A 117 7.59 -3.32 -11.77
CA LEU A 117 6.77 -4.36 -11.17
C LEU A 117 5.38 -3.81 -10.86
N THR A 118 4.40 -4.69 -10.87
CA THR A 118 2.97 -4.40 -10.67
C THR A 118 2.32 -5.59 -9.99
#